data_AF-A0A2P5K5C4-F1
#
_entry.id   AF-A0A2P5K5C4-F1
#
_cell.length_a   1.000
_cell.length_b   1.000
_cell.length_c   1.000
_cell.angle_alpha   90.00
_cell.angle_beta   90.00
_cell.angle_gamma   90.00
#
_symmetry.space_group_name_H-M   'P 1'
#
loop_
_entity.id
_entity.type
_entity.pdbx_description
1 polymer ?
#
loop_
_entity_poly.entity_id
_entity_poly.type
_entity_poly.pdbx_seq_one_letter_code
_entity_poly.pdbx_strand_id
1 'polypeptide(L)'
;MIQCLDKYKININSEIICKYNQMEEIMMKIISHRILITVVCFSVLFLGCIEEENNKIELPIDTPEEAIEYAKTDNNTKEWIEEWSELDYHIIECTVLKNQSIWTVEFKMNDSPYDFQPVYIIEMHSNGTILFRGRGI
;
A
#
# COMPACT_ATOMS: atom_id res chain seq x y z
N MET A 1 -42.56 -27.90 59.32
CA MET A 1 -42.62 -26.59 58.63
C MET A 1 -41.26 -26.14 58.09
N ILE A 2 -40.15 -26.39 58.80
CA ILE A 2 -38.78 -26.02 58.38
C ILE A 2 -38.30 -26.76 57.11
N GLN A 3 -38.58 -28.06 56.97
CA GLN A 3 -38.15 -28.86 55.80
C GLN A 3 -38.77 -28.42 54.46
N CYS A 4 -39.94 -27.78 54.45
CA CYS A 4 -40.53 -27.26 53.21
C CYS A 4 -39.84 -25.97 52.74
N LEU A 5 -39.40 -25.11 53.67
CA LEU A 5 -38.72 -23.85 53.34
C LEU A 5 -37.35 -24.10 52.71
N ASP A 6 -36.59 -25.09 53.21
CA ASP A 6 -35.29 -25.45 52.64
C ASP A 6 -35.41 -26.02 51.23
N LYS A 7 -36.44 -26.84 50.96
CA LYS A 7 -36.71 -27.39 49.63
C LYS A 7 -37.10 -26.31 48.61
N TYR A 8 -37.89 -25.31 49.02
CA TYR A 8 -38.23 -24.17 48.17
C TYR A 8 -37.02 -23.28 47.87
N LYS A 9 -36.15 -23.06 48.85
CA LYS A 9 -34.93 -22.24 48.70
C LYS A 9 -33.92 -22.88 47.74
N ILE A 10 -33.75 -24.20 47.79
CA ILE A 10 -32.90 -24.96 46.86
C ILE A 10 -33.46 -24.88 45.43
N ASN A 11 -34.78 -25.00 45.26
CA ASN A 11 -35.42 -24.95 43.95
C ASN A 11 -35.24 -23.57 43.28
N ILE A 12 -35.44 -22.48 44.04
CA ILE A 12 -35.25 -21.11 43.55
C ILE A 12 -33.79 -20.85 43.16
N ASN A 13 -32.82 -21.29 43.98
CA ASN A 13 -31.40 -21.14 43.65
C ASN A 13 -31.03 -21.90 42.37
N SER A 14 -31.57 -23.10 42.16
CA SER A 14 -31.30 -23.88 40.95
C SER A 14 -31.88 -23.22 39.68
N GLU A 15 -33.05 -22.58 39.79
CA GLU A 15 -33.69 -21.90 38.66
C GLU A 15 -32.96 -20.59 38.30
N ILE A 16 -32.45 -19.86 39.31
CA ILE A 16 -31.63 -18.66 39.11
C ILE A 16 -30.31 -19.01 38.41
N ILE A 17 -29.63 -20.08 38.84
CA ILE A 17 -28.38 -20.55 38.22
C ILE A 17 -28.63 -20.97 36.77
N CYS A 18 -29.73 -21.68 36.50
CA CYS A 18 -30.10 -22.09 35.14
C CYS A 18 -30.31 -20.90 34.21
N LYS A 19 -31.05 -19.88 34.66
CA LYS A 19 -31.27 -18.64 33.88
C LYS A 19 -29.97 -17.85 33.67
N TYR A 20 -29.09 -17.83 34.66
CA TYR A 20 -27.79 -17.16 34.53
C TYR A 20 -26.91 -17.83 33.47
N ASN A 21 -26.81 -19.16 33.49
CA ASN A 21 -26.07 -19.92 32.47
C ASN A 21 -26.63 -19.70 31.06
N GLN A 22 -27.96 -19.64 30.92
CA GLN A 22 -28.61 -19.32 29.64
C GLN A 22 -28.27 -17.90 29.15
N MET A 23 -28.23 -16.92 30.05
CA MET A 23 -27.82 -15.55 29.70
C MET A 23 -26.36 -15.48 29.27
N GLU A 24 -25.48 -16.22 29.96
CA GLU A 24 -24.06 -16.30 29.64
C GLU A 24 -23.82 -16.91 28.25
N GLU A 25 -24.52 -18.01 27.91
CA GLU A 25 -24.45 -18.62 26.57
C GLU A 25 -24.92 -17.66 25.47
N ILE A 26 -26.01 -16.91 25.70
CA ILE A 26 -26.52 -15.93 24.73
C ILE A 26 -25.51 -14.80 24.53
N MET A 27 -24.93 -14.30 25.62
CA MET A 27 -23.92 -13.24 25.58
C MET A 27 -22.68 -13.70 24.80
N MET A 28 -22.20 -14.92 25.02
CA MET A 28 -21.04 -15.47 24.31
C MET A 28 -21.32 -15.64 22.81
N LYS A 29 -22.55 -16.03 22.43
CA LYS A 29 -22.96 -16.10 21.01
C LYS A 29 -22.94 -14.71 20.36
N ILE A 30 -23.44 -13.68 21.04
CA ILE A 30 -23.43 -12.29 20.53
C ILE A 30 -21.99 -11.78 20.36
N ILE A 31 -21.12 -12.01 21.35
CA ILE A 31 -19.71 -11.61 21.28
C ILE A 31 -19.01 -12.30 20.10
N SER A 32 -19.19 -13.61 19.97
CA SER A 32 -18.59 -14.40 18.87
C SER A 32 -19.05 -13.91 17.51
N HIS A 33 -20.35 -13.58 17.36
CA HIS A 33 -20.87 -13.04 16.10
C HIS A 33 -20.28 -11.67 15.76
N ARG A 34 -20.12 -10.80 16.76
CA ARG A 34 -19.50 -9.48 16.56
C ARG A 34 -18.04 -9.59 16.16
N ILE A 35 -17.26 -10.47 16.81
CA ILE A 35 -15.87 -10.73 16.43
C ILE A 35 -15.80 -11.22 14.98
N LEU A 36 -16.67 -12.16 14.59
CA LEU A 36 -16.71 -12.68 13.22
C LEU A 36 -16.99 -11.56 12.19
N ILE A 37 -17.99 -10.72 12.45
CA ILE A 37 -18.31 -9.57 11.58
C ILE A 37 -17.11 -8.64 11.49
N THR A 38 -16.45 -8.33 12.61
CA THR A 38 -15.27 -7.46 12.63
C THR A 38 -14.12 -8.06 11.80
N VAL A 39 -13.83 -9.36 11.94
CA VAL A 39 -12.79 -10.04 11.13
C VAL A 39 -13.13 -10.01 9.64
N VAL A 40 -14.40 -10.24 9.27
CA VAL A 40 -14.86 -10.15 7.87
C VAL A 40 -14.72 -8.72 7.33
N CYS A 41 -15.14 -7.70 8.10
CA CYS A 41 -15.00 -6.30 7.68
C CYS A 41 -13.54 -5.89 7.52
N PHE A 42 -12.66 -6.27 8.46
CA PHE A 42 -11.23 -5.98 8.34
C PHE A 42 -10.59 -6.70 7.15
N SER A 43 -10.92 -7.98 6.91
CA SER A 43 -10.37 -8.71 5.75
C SER A 43 -10.80 -8.11 4.42
N VAL A 44 -12.03 -7.61 4.29
CA VAL A 44 -12.47 -6.86 3.10
C VAL A 44 -11.70 -5.56 2.91
N LEU A 45 -11.44 -4.80 4.00
CA LEU A 45 -10.61 -3.59 3.92
C LEU A 45 -9.17 -3.91 3.51
N PHE A 46 -8.57 -4.96 4.08
CA PHE A 46 -7.23 -5.41 3.68
C PHE A 46 -7.18 -5.88 2.22
N LEU A 47 -8.20 -6.60 1.73
CA LEU A 47 -8.29 -7.00 0.31
C LEU A 47 -8.43 -5.79 -0.63
N GLY A 48 -9.23 -4.78 -0.26
CA GLY A 48 -9.33 -3.54 -1.02
C GLY A 48 -8.02 -2.74 -1.06
N CYS A 49 -7.29 -2.68 0.06
CA CYS A 49 -5.95 -2.08 0.11
C CYS A 49 -4.94 -2.87 -0.73
N ILE A 50 -5.02 -4.21 -0.75
CA ILE A 50 -4.17 -5.05 -1.59
C ILE A 50 -4.50 -4.87 -3.07
N GLU A 51 -5.76 -4.67 -3.46
CA GLU A 51 -6.12 -4.39 -4.85
C GLU A 51 -5.62 -3.00 -5.31
N GLU A 52 -5.61 -1.98 -4.46
CA GLU A 52 -4.99 -0.68 -4.80
C GLU A 52 -3.46 -0.77 -4.93
N GLU A 53 -2.77 -1.55 -4.08
CA GLU A 53 -1.31 -1.76 -4.22
C GLU A 53 -0.94 -2.72 -5.36
N ASN A 54 -1.74 -3.76 -5.65
CA ASN A 54 -1.47 -4.76 -6.69
C ASN A 54 -2.05 -4.43 -8.06
N ASN A 55 -2.96 -3.47 -8.21
CA ASN A 55 -3.39 -2.99 -9.54
C ASN A 55 -2.30 -2.20 -10.27
N LYS A 56 -1.13 -2.02 -9.65
CA LYS A 56 0.13 -1.95 -10.39
C LYS A 56 0.53 -3.35 -10.90
N ILE A 57 -0.35 -4.00 -11.65
CA ILE A 57 0.12 -4.92 -12.67
C ILE A 57 0.75 -3.99 -13.71
N GLU A 58 2.03 -3.65 -13.49
CA GLU A 58 2.82 -2.86 -14.42
C GLU A 58 2.91 -3.68 -15.70
N LEU A 59 2.03 -3.35 -16.65
CA LEU A 59 2.15 -3.77 -18.03
C LEU A 59 3.57 -3.43 -18.48
N PRO A 60 4.21 -4.29 -19.28
CA PRO A 60 5.59 -4.06 -19.67
C PRO A 60 5.71 -2.68 -20.32
N ILE A 61 6.70 -1.91 -19.87
CA ILE A 61 7.13 -0.66 -20.47
C ILE A 61 7.67 -1.02 -21.85
N ASP A 62 6.85 -0.79 -22.87
CA ASP A 62 7.10 -1.22 -24.23
C ASP A 62 7.53 -0.05 -25.13
N THR A 63 7.30 1.19 -24.67
CA THR A 63 7.61 2.40 -25.42
C THR A 63 8.57 3.35 -24.69
N PRO A 64 9.33 4.16 -25.45
CA PRO A 64 10.13 5.26 -24.90
C PRO A 64 9.32 6.21 -24.02
N GLU A 65 8.11 6.56 -24.43
CA GLU A 65 7.23 7.51 -23.73
C GLU A 65 6.76 6.94 -22.39
N GLU A 66 6.36 5.66 -22.37
CA GLU A 66 6.02 4.97 -21.11
C GLU A 66 7.21 4.90 -20.17
N ALA A 67 8.43 4.70 -20.70
CA ALA A 67 9.63 4.68 -19.88
C ALA A 67 9.88 6.04 -19.22
N ILE A 68 9.70 7.14 -19.95
CA ILE A 68 9.84 8.49 -19.42
C ILE A 68 8.79 8.76 -18.34
N GLU A 69 7.52 8.47 -18.62
CA GLU A 69 6.44 8.69 -17.66
C GLU A 69 6.62 7.84 -16.39
N TYR A 70 7.04 6.58 -16.53
CA TYR A 70 7.35 5.73 -15.40
C TYR A 70 8.51 6.30 -14.57
N ALA A 71 9.60 6.72 -15.23
CA ALA A 71 10.75 7.33 -14.56
C ALA A 71 10.35 8.56 -13.74
N LYS A 72 9.43 9.39 -14.23
CA LYS A 72 8.90 10.55 -13.48
C LYS A 72 8.09 10.16 -12.25
N THR A 73 7.64 8.91 -12.11
CA THR A 73 6.94 8.47 -10.89
C THR A 73 7.87 8.23 -9.71
N ASP A 74 9.16 7.98 -9.95
CA ASP A 74 10.18 7.74 -8.94
C ASP A 74 10.46 9.00 -8.11
N ASN A 75 10.45 8.88 -6.78
CA ASN A 75 10.57 10.03 -5.88
C ASN A 75 11.89 10.80 -6.05
N ASN A 76 13.01 10.10 -6.23
CA ASN A 76 14.31 10.75 -6.39
C ASN A 76 14.39 11.53 -7.71
N THR A 77 13.70 11.04 -8.73
CA THR A 77 13.56 11.70 -10.04
C THR A 77 12.71 12.96 -9.90
N LYS A 78 11.58 12.89 -9.19
CA LYS A 78 10.74 14.06 -8.90
C LYS A 78 11.49 15.13 -8.14
N GLU A 79 12.17 14.77 -7.04
CA GLU A 79 12.96 15.71 -6.25
C GLU A 79 14.03 16.41 -7.08
N TRP A 80 14.71 15.66 -7.96
CA TRP A 80 15.71 16.26 -8.85
C TRP A 80 15.07 17.21 -9.88
N ILE A 81 13.97 16.79 -10.52
CA ILE A 81 13.24 17.64 -11.48
C ILE A 81 12.75 18.93 -10.81
N GLU A 82 12.19 18.85 -9.61
CA GLU A 82 11.73 20.01 -8.83
C GLU A 82 12.89 20.94 -8.48
N GLU A 83 14.00 20.41 -7.95
CA GLU A 83 15.21 21.18 -7.59
C GLU A 83 15.71 22.04 -8.75
N TRP A 84 15.76 21.48 -9.98
CA TRP A 84 16.25 22.22 -11.14
C TRP A 84 15.17 23.04 -11.86
N SER A 85 13.90 22.68 -11.75
CA SER A 85 12.80 23.49 -12.30
C SER A 85 12.59 24.79 -11.50
N GLU A 86 12.80 24.78 -10.18
CA GLU A 86 12.75 25.98 -9.34
C GLU A 86 13.81 27.03 -9.71
N LEU A 87 14.86 26.61 -10.40
CA LEU A 87 15.95 27.47 -10.86
C LEU A 87 15.74 27.97 -12.32
N ASP A 88 14.50 27.89 -12.83
CA ASP A 88 14.09 28.31 -14.18
C ASP A 88 14.78 27.54 -15.33
N TYR A 89 15.26 26.33 -15.08
CA TYR A 89 15.92 25.54 -16.12
C TYR A 89 14.97 24.62 -16.87
N HIS A 90 15.18 24.52 -18.18
CA HIS A 90 14.43 23.62 -19.04
C HIS A 90 15.05 22.22 -19.04
N ILE A 91 14.26 21.23 -18.64
CA ILE A 91 14.67 19.82 -18.61
C ILE A 91 14.37 19.17 -19.97
N ILE A 92 15.37 18.47 -20.51
CA ILE A 92 15.29 17.60 -21.67
C ILE A 92 15.20 16.17 -21.17
N GLU A 93 14.26 15.43 -21.74
CA GLU A 93 14.03 14.02 -21.45
C GLU A 93 14.51 13.20 -22.64
N CYS A 94 15.38 12.24 -22.40
CA CYS A 94 15.87 11.30 -23.40
C CYS A 94 15.75 9.89 -22.85
N THR A 95 15.49 8.92 -23.73
CA THR A 95 15.49 7.51 -23.34
C THR A 95 16.08 6.66 -24.43
N VAL A 96 16.76 5.58 -24.03
CA VAL A 96 17.34 4.60 -24.93
C VAL A 96 17.05 3.21 -24.40
N LEU A 97 16.57 2.33 -25.29
CA LEU A 97 16.49 0.91 -25.02
C LEU A 97 17.90 0.31 -25.12
N LYS A 98 18.48 -0.08 -23.98
CA LYS A 98 19.85 -0.61 -23.89
C LYS A 98 19.92 -2.05 -24.41
N ASN A 99 18.87 -2.83 -24.16
CA ASN A 99 18.63 -4.17 -24.71
C ASN A 99 17.13 -4.49 -24.67
N GLN A 100 16.70 -5.69 -25.07
CA GLN A 100 15.28 -6.07 -25.15
C GLN A 100 14.46 -5.91 -23.85
N SER A 101 15.07 -5.63 -22.70
CA SER A 101 14.38 -5.56 -21.41
C SER A 101 14.84 -4.46 -20.47
N ILE A 102 15.71 -3.53 -20.91
CA ILE A 102 16.26 -2.46 -20.07
C ILE A 102 16.14 -1.11 -20.78
N TRP A 103 15.47 -0.18 -20.12
CA TRP A 103 15.37 1.23 -20.47
C TRP A 103 16.38 2.04 -19.66
N THR A 104 17.06 2.96 -20.34
CA THR A 104 17.87 4.01 -19.71
C THR A 104 17.22 5.35 -20.02
N VAL A 105 16.65 6.00 -19.01
CA VAL A 105 16.06 7.34 -19.12
C VAL A 105 17.03 8.34 -18.53
N GLU A 106 17.23 9.44 -19.24
CA GLU A 106 18.19 10.49 -18.93
C GLU A 106 17.48 11.84 -18.96
N PHE A 107 17.55 12.57 -17.85
CA PHE A 107 17.07 13.94 -17.69
C PHE A 107 18.27 14.87 -17.70
N LYS A 108 18.27 15.87 -18.58
CA LYS A 108 19.35 16.87 -18.75
C LYS A 108 18.79 18.27 -18.75
N MET A 109 19.63 19.27 -18.57
CA MET A 109 19.24 20.68 -18.69
C MET A 109 19.62 21.22 -20.06
N ASN A 110 18.70 21.82 -20.83
CA ASN A 110 19.02 22.35 -22.17
C ASN A 110 20.11 23.43 -22.15
N ASP A 111 20.03 24.34 -21.18
CA ASP A 111 20.89 25.51 -21.07
C ASP A 111 21.36 25.66 -19.62
N SER A 112 22.42 24.91 -19.25
CA SER A 112 23.07 25.10 -17.96
C SER A 112 23.92 26.38 -18.00
N PRO A 113 23.80 27.28 -17.01
CA PRO A 113 24.68 28.44 -16.87
C PRO A 113 26.03 28.08 -16.24
N TYR A 114 26.20 26.82 -15.85
CA TYR A 114 27.45 26.29 -15.33
C TYR A 114 28.27 25.67 -16.48
N ASP A 115 29.59 25.60 -16.32
CA ASP A 115 30.51 24.90 -17.25
C ASP A 115 30.25 23.38 -17.36
N PHE A 116 29.21 22.90 -16.68
CA PHE A 116 28.78 21.52 -16.62
C PHE A 116 27.25 21.43 -16.76
N GLN A 117 26.75 20.32 -17.28
CA GLN A 117 25.32 20.11 -17.54
C GLN A 117 24.85 19.00 -16.60
N PRO A 118 24.14 19.33 -15.49
CA PRO A 118 23.60 18.33 -14.60
C PRO A 118 22.76 17.30 -15.35
N VAL A 119 23.02 16.04 -15.06
CA VAL A 119 22.31 14.90 -15.65
C VAL A 119 21.79 14.00 -14.54
N TYR A 120 20.54 13.55 -14.67
CA TYR A 120 19.99 12.47 -13.86
C TYR A 120 19.68 11.27 -14.74
N ILE A 121 20.18 10.10 -14.37
CA ILE A 121 20.01 8.85 -15.11
C ILE A 121 19.26 7.86 -14.22
N ILE A 122 18.24 7.23 -14.79
CA ILE A 122 17.56 6.08 -14.19
C ILE A 122 17.58 4.92 -15.19
N GLU A 123 18.07 3.77 -14.75
CA GLU A 123 17.96 2.52 -15.51
C GLU A 123 16.92 1.63 -14.85
N MET A 124 16.07 1.02 -15.68
CA MET A 124 15.00 0.15 -15.20
C MET A 124 14.71 -0.95 -16.20
N HIS A 125 14.21 -2.07 -15.69
CA HIS A 125 13.68 -3.13 -16.53
C HIS A 125 12.33 -2.73 -17.15
N SER A 126 11.96 -3.38 -18.25
CA SER A 126 10.63 -3.22 -18.86
C SER A 126 9.48 -3.62 -17.93
N ASN A 127 9.74 -4.35 -16.84
CA ASN A 127 8.73 -4.64 -15.82
C ASN A 127 8.65 -3.57 -14.70
N GLY A 128 9.25 -2.39 -14.90
CA GLY A 128 9.30 -1.29 -13.94
C GLY A 128 10.32 -1.43 -12.81
N THR A 129 11.02 -2.56 -12.70
CA THR A 129 12.05 -2.72 -11.65
C THR A 129 13.21 -1.76 -11.89
N ILE A 130 13.42 -0.82 -10.96
CA ILE A 130 14.53 0.14 -11.03
C ILE A 130 15.85 -0.56 -10.69
N LEU A 131 16.81 -0.45 -11.61
CA LEU A 131 18.14 -1.04 -11.51
C LEU A 131 19.18 -0.06 -10.95
N PHE A 132 19.10 1.19 -11.40
CA PHE A 132 20.12 2.19 -11.10
C PHE A 132 19.52 3.59 -11.06
N ARG A 133 20.09 4.43 -10.20
CA ARG A 133 19.87 5.88 -10.14
C ARG A 133 21.22 6.56 -10.03
N GLY A 134 21.47 7.55 -10.87
CA GLY A 134 22.74 8.27 -10.91
C GLY A 134 22.54 9.75 -11.15
N ARG A 135 23.33 10.56 -10.46
CA ARG A 135 23.48 12.00 -10.72
C ARG A 135 24.86 12.23 -11.32
N GLY A 136 24.92 12.94 -12.43
CA GLY A 136 26.14 13.40 -13.10
C GLY A 136 26.21 14.92 -13.11
N ILE A 137 27.45 15.41 -13.17
CA ILE A 137 27.83 16.82 -13.33
C ILE A 137 28.69 16.87 -14.59
#